data_AF-A0A3A8HME0-F1
#
_entry.id   AF-A0A3A8HME0-F1
#
_cell.length_a   1.000
_cell.length_b   1.000
_cell.length_c   1.000
_cell.angle_alpha   90.00
_cell.angle_beta   90.00
_cell.angle_gamma   90.00
#
_symmetry.space_group_name_H-M   'P 1'
#
loop_
_entity.id
_entity.type
_entity.pdbx_description
1 polymer ?
#
loop_
_entity_poly.entity_id
_entity_poly.type
_entity_poly.pdbx_seq_one_letter_code
_entity_poly.pdbx_strand_id
1 'polypeptide(L)'
;MSSPLTEDSEVVRWLRAELQARGLARIELSASLKHPGTLHDDTLIITAPDGALSFGSLPEAPRAQVKGLMQRHHASAPGRGDIALSIVCEAAGPPRIRWMDEAQRQQDAKEQARAEAHFDSRRYGRALAQRVAELMDAGADLSLTVDPREGVSRALWRSGDGTYAHGLRYIQGDAHAKQTFASREEFIRWLAEQSDESLAKLEHPDDSRMWGLGTFNRAYFARKTGRRS
;
A
#
# COMPACT_ATOMS: atom_id res chain seq x y z
N MET A 1 20.38 -8.02 -27.18
CA MET A 1 19.12 -8.34 -26.50
C MET A 1 19.44 -8.49 -25.03
N SER A 2 19.00 -7.54 -24.20
CA SER A 2 19.28 -7.54 -22.76
C SER A 2 18.35 -8.54 -22.09
N SER A 3 18.87 -9.57 -21.42
CA SER A 3 18.01 -10.44 -20.62
C SER A 3 17.30 -9.57 -19.58
N PRO A 4 15.97 -9.46 -19.62
CA PRO A 4 15.24 -8.74 -18.58
C PRO A 4 15.55 -9.39 -17.23
N LEU A 5 15.50 -8.62 -16.14
CA LEU A 5 15.39 -9.23 -14.82
C LEU A 5 14.12 -10.09 -14.83
N THR A 6 14.28 -11.40 -14.99
CA THR A 6 13.20 -12.37 -14.85
C THR A 6 13.22 -12.93 -13.42
N GLU A 7 12.21 -13.73 -13.08
CA GLU A 7 12.17 -14.48 -11.82
C GLU A 7 13.42 -15.35 -11.59
N ASP A 8 14.16 -15.66 -12.66
CA ASP A 8 15.37 -16.50 -12.64
C ASP A 8 16.66 -15.74 -12.34
N SER A 9 16.59 -14.42 -12.16
CA SER A 9 17.75 -13.59 -11.80
C SER A 9 18.31 -14.01 -10.44
N GLU A 10 19.63 -14.11 -10.28
CA GLU A 10 20.22 -14.60 -9.03
C GLU A 10 19.85 -13.74 -7.82
N VAL A 11 19.73 -12.41 -8.00
CA VAL A 11 19.23 -11.51 -6.97
C VAL A 11 17.79 -11.84 -6.54
N VAL A 12 16.91 -12.17 -7.49
CA VAL A 12 15.51 -12.51 -7.19
C VAL A 12 15.43 -13.87 -6.49
N ARG A 13 16.22 -14.86 -6.96
CA ARG A 13 16.35 -16.16 -6.31
C ARG A 13 16.90 -16.03 -4.89
N TRP A 14 17.91 -15.18 -4.70
CA TRP A 14 18.47 -14.92 -3.37
C TRP A 14 17.45 -14.26 -2.44
N LEU A 15 16.76 -13.20 -2.89
CA LEU A 15 15.72 -12.53 -2.10
C LEU A 15 14.60 -13.50 -1.69
N ARG A 16 14.13 -14.36 -2.60
CA ARG A 16 13.13 -15.38 -2.29
C ARG A 16 13.63 -16.42 -1.28
N ALA A 17 14.86 -16.90 -1.44
CA ALA A 17 15.46 -17.83 -0.50
C ALA A 17 15.62 -17.22 0.90
N GLU A 18 16.07 -15.97 0.98
CA GLU A 18 16.21 -15.23 2.24
C GLU A 18 14.86 -15.01 2.92
N LEU A 19 13.83 -14.65 2.15
CA LEU A 19 12.45 -14.51 2.63
C LEU A 19 11.96 -15.82 3.26
N GLN A 20 12.15 -16.95 2.58
CA GLN A 20 11.71 -18.25 3.07
C GLN A 20 12.51 -18.73 4.27
N ALA A 21 13.84 -18.63 4.22
CA ALA A 21 14.74 -19.10 5.27
C ALA A 21 14.47 -18.40 6.61
N ARG A 22 14.09 -17.12 6.57
CA ARG A 22 13.82 -16.31 7.77
C ARG A 22 12.34 -16.18 8.11
N GLY A 23 11.45 -16.81 7.34
CA GLY A 23 10.00 -16.72 7.53
C GLY A 23 9.49 -15.28 7.49
N LEU A 24 10.00 -14.45 6.57
CA LEU A 24 9.65 -13.03 6.46
C LEU A 24 8.31 -12.84 5.73
N ALA A 25 7.58 -11.79 6.07
CA ALA A 25 6.39 -11.40 5.32
C ALA A 25 6.76 -10.77 3.96
N ARG A 26 7.81 -9.94 3.96
CA ARG A 26 8.27 -9.20 2.78
C ARG A 26 9.77 -8.90 2.87
N ILE A 27 10.43 -8.92 1.72
CA ILE A 27 11.79 -8.37 1.53
C ILE A 27 11.81 -7.51 0.28
N GLU A 28 12.37 -6.31 0.39
CA GLU A 28 12.46 -5.35 -0.70
C GLU A 28 13.91 -4.91 -0.87
N LEU A 29 14.41 -4.99 -2.10
CA LEU A 29 15.66 -4.35 -2.52
C LEU A 29 15.32 -3.00 -3.14
N SER A 30 15.91 -1.94 -2.58
CA SER A 30 15.99 -0.62 -3.20
C SER A 30 17.43 -0.36 -3.58
N ALA A 31 17.70 -0.24 -4.88
CA ALA A 31 19.02 0.07 -5.41
C ALA A 31 18.98 1.33 -6.26
N SER A 32 20.03 2.16 -6.17
CA SER A 32 20.20 3.34 -7.00
C SER A 32 21.58 3.36 -7.66
N LEU A 33 21.64 3.98 -8.84
CA LEU A 33 22.89 4.27 -9.53
C LEU A 33 22.84 5.72 -9.99
N LYS A 34 23.65 6.57 -9.35
CA LYS A 34 23.70 8.00 -9.68
C LYS A 34 24.52 8.26 -10.93
N HIS A 35 24.08 9.21 -11.72
CA HIS A 35 24.79 9.71 -12.90
C HIS A 35 26.18 10.26 -12.49
N PRO A 36 27.27 9.93 -13.21
CA PRO A 36 27.36 9.25 -14.51
C PRO A 36 27.47 7.71 -14.47
N GLY A 37 26.94 7.06 -13.44
CA GLY A 37 26.93 5.59 -13.30
C GLY A 37 27.97 5.04 -12.33
N THR A 38 28.49 5.89 -11.43
CA THR A 38 29.65 5.57 -10.56
C THR A 38 29.25 5.32 -9.12
N LEU A 39 28.24 6.01 -8.58
CA LEU A 39 27.77 5.83 -7.21
C LEU A 39 26.60 4.85 -7.19
N HIS A 40 26.83 3.67 -6.62
CA HIS A 40 25.83 2.64 -6.41
C HIS A 40 25.46 2.60 -4.93
N ASP A 41 24.17 2.58 -4.65
CA ASP A 41 23.63 2.37 -3.30
C ASP A 41 22.62 1.21 -3.37
N ASP A 42 22.61 0.35 -2.36
CA ASP A 42 21.67 -0.75 -2.21
C ASP A 42 21.25 -0.88 -0.75
N THR A 43 19.95 -0.94 -0.51
CA THR A 43 19.34 -1.16 0.80
C THR A 43 18.32 -2.27 0.70
N LEU A 44 18.38 -3.20 1.65
CA LEU A 44 17.32 -4.19 1.86
C LEU A 44 16.39 -3.69 2.96
N ILE A 45 15.09 -3.69 2.69
CA ILE A 45 14.02 -3.45 3.66
C ILE A 45 13.35 -4.79 3.93
N ILE A 46 13.39 -5.23 5.18
CA ILE A 46 12.92 -6.55 5.61
C ILE A 46 11.75 -6.36 6.56
N THR A 47 10.63 -6.99 6.25
CA THR A 47 9.40 -6.97 7.06
C THR A 47 9.16 -8.34 7.68
N ALA A 48 9.18 -8.41 9.00
CA ALA A 48 8.83 -9.61 9.76
C ALA A 48 7.30 -9.88 9.71
N PRO A 49 6.84 -11.10 10.07
CA PRO A 49 5.41 -11.45 10.07
C PRO A 49 4.51 -10.56 10.94
N ASP A 50 5.08 -9.97 11.99
CA ASP A 50 4.41 -9.03 12.90
C ASP A 50 4.39 -7.58 12.37
N GLY A 51 4.98 -7.34 11.19
CA GLY A 51 5.11 -6.02 10.58
C GLY A 51 6.36 -5.24 11.02
N ALA A 52 7.23 -5.80 11.87
CA ALA A 52 8.46 -5.12 12.28
C ALA A 52 9.42 -4.93 11.09
N LEU A 53 9.94 -3.72 10.94
CA LEU A 53 10.86 -3.35 9.87
C LEU A 53 12.32 -3.43 10.34
N SER A 54 13.16 -4.00 9.49
CA SER A 54 14.62 -4.01 9.66
C SER A 54 15.31 -3.70 8.33
N PHE A 55 16.54 -3.20 8.41
CA PHE A 55 17.32 -2.80 7.25
C PHE A 55 18.56 -3.68 7.14
N GLY A 56 18.92 -4.02 5.91
CA GLY A 56 20.08 -4.84 5.59
C GLY A 56 20.73 -4.40 4.29
N SER A 57 21.70 -5.19 3.86
CA SER A 57 22.47 -4.93 2.64
C SER A 57 22.64 -6.22 1.85
N LEU A 58 22.73 -6.12 0.53
CA LEU A 58 22.96 -7.31 -0.30
C LEU A 58 24.34 -7.93 -0.02
N PRO A 59 24.45 -9.27 -0.02
CA PRO A 59 25.74 -9.93 -0.12
C PRO A 59 26.47 -9.56 -1.42
N GLU A 60 27.79 -9.74 -1.45
CA GLU A 60 28.66 -9.24 -2.52
C GLU A 60 28.30 -9.77 -3.92
N ALA A 61 28.02 -11.07 -4.06
CA ALA A 61 27.67 -11.68 -5.34
C ALA A 61 26.36 -11.12 -5.95
N PRO A 62 25.20 -11.12 -5.25
CA PRO A 62 23.98 -10.50 -5.78
C PRO A 62 24.13 -8.98 -5.95
N ARG A 63 24.89 -8.29 -5.08
CA ARG A 63 25.21 -6.86 -5.25
C ARG A 63 25.95 -6.58 -6.56
N ALA A 64 26.97 -7.36 -6.89
CA ALA A 64 27.74 -7.20 -8.13
C ALA A 64 26.85 -7.41 -9.38
N GLN A 65 25.94 -8.39 -9.33
CA GLN A 65 24.96 -8.61 -10.39
C GLN A 65 24.02 -7.42 -10.57
N VAL A 66 23.46 -6.90 -9.47
CA VAL A 66 22.58 -5.72 -9.48
C VAL A 66 23.32 -4.52 -10.06
N LYS A 67 24.52 -4.23 -9.58
CA LYS A 67 25.35 -3.12 -10.08
C LYS A 67 25.61 -3.24 -11.58
N GLY A 68 26.04 -4.41 -12.07
CA GLY A 68 26.31 -4.63 -13.50
C GLY A 68 25.05 -4.55 -14.37
N LEU A 69 23.90 -4.93 -13.84
CA LEU A 69 22.60 -4.78 -14.50
C LEU A 69 22.19 -3.30 -14.60
N MET A 70 22.31 -2.53 -13.50
CA MET A 70 22.02 -1.10 -13.50
C MET A 70 22.96 -0.34 -14.44
N GLN A 71 24.25 -0.65 -14.45
CA GLN A 71 25.21 -0.03 -15.38
C GLN A 71 24.87 -0.30 -16.85
N ARG A 72 24.49 -1.53 -17.19
CA ARG A 72 24.02 -1.87 -18.55
C ARG A 72 22.73 -1.13 -18.92
N HIS A 73 21.79 -1.03 -17.98
CA HIS A 73 20.55 -0.28 -18.18
C HIS A 73 20.84 1.22 -18.44
N HIS A 74 21.69 1.84 -17.61
CA HIS A 74 22.12 3.23 -17.78
C HIS A 74 22.84 3.45 -19.13
N ALA A 75 23.75 2.55 -19.51
CA ALA A 75 24.48 2.64 -20.78
C ALA A 75 23.57 2.49 -22.01
N SER A 76 22.47 1.74 -21.89
CA SER A 76 21.49 1.57 -22.98
C SER A 76 20.53 2.75 -23.15
N ALA A 77 20.47 3.66 -22.18
CA ALA A 77 19.61 4.84 -22.20
C ALA A 77 20.35 6.09 -21.65
N PRO A 78 21.42 6.54 -22.33
CA PRO A 78 22.19 7.71 -21.89
C PRO A 78 21.29 8.95 -21.96
N GLY A 79 21.05 9.57 -20.81
CA GLY A 79 20.17 10.74 -20.67
C GLY A 79 19.05 10.59 -19.65
N ARG A 80 18.84 9.39 -19.08
CA ARG A 80 17.83 9.14 -18.03
C ARG A 80 18.23 9.61 -16.61
N GLY A 81 19.42 10.19 -16.45
CA GLY A 81 19.91 10.64 -15.15
C GLY A 81 20.10 9.49 -14.17
N ASP A 82 19.81 9.73 -12.90
CA ASP A 82 19.89 8.72 -11.84
C ASP A 82 18.84 7.62 -12.05
N ILE A 83 19.27 6.37 -12.02
CA ILE A 83 18.37 5.22 -12.15
C ILE A 83 18.20 4.52 -10.81
N ALA A 84 16.99 4.02 -10.57
CA ALA A 84 16.63 3.23 -9.41
C ALA A 84 15.99 1.90 -9.84
N LEU A 85 16.23 0.88 -9.04
CA LEU A 85 15.68 -0.46 -9.18
C LEU A 85 15.02 -0.83 -7.84
N SER A 86 13.74 -1.19 -7.88
CA SER A 86 13.04 -1.81 -6.76
C SER A 86 12.69 -3.26 -7.11
N ILE A 87 13.00 -4.19 -6.20
CA ILE A 87 12.57 -5.59 -6.29
C ILE A 87 11.87 -5.94 -4.98
N VAL A 88 10.58 -6.23 -5.05
CA VAL A 88 9.76 -6.63 -3.90
C VAL A 88 9.42 -8.11 -4.01
N CYS A 89 9.77 -8.88 -2.98
CA CYS A 89 9.34 -10.25 -2.81
C CYS A 89 8.45 -10.35 -1.58
N GLU A 90 7.26 -10.91 -1.73
CA GLU A 90 6.31 -11.17 -0.65
C GLU A 90 6.16 -12.67 -0.43
N ALA A 91 5.73 -13.06 0.78
CA ALA A 91 5.52 -14.47 1.13
C ALA A 91 4.51 -15.16 0.21
N ALA A 92 3.51 -14.41 -0.27
CA ALA A 92 2.54 -14.87 -1.25
C ALA A 92 2.61 -14.00 -2.50
N GLY A 93 3.09 -14.56 -3.61
CA GLY A 93 3.02 -13.93 -4.93
C GLY A 93 4.31 -13.95 -5.75
N PRO A 94 4.23 -13.50 -7.01
CA PRO A 94 5.40 -13.28 -7.85
C PRO A 94 6.19 -12.04 -7.40
N PRO A 95 7.52 -11.99 -7.67
CA PRO A 95 8.33 -10.83 -7.37
C PRO A 95 7.88 -9.64 -8.24
N ARG A 96 7.81 -8.45 -7.64
CA ARG A 96 7.51 -7.21 -8.35
C ARG A 96 8.82 -6.48 -8.61
N ILE A 97 9.18 -6.31 -9.88
CA ILE A 97 10.42 -5.68 -10.32
C ILE A 97 10.10 -4.38 -11.04
N ARG A 98 10.66 -3.27 -10.55
CA ARG A 98 10.39 -1.93 -11.09
C ARG A 98 11.68 -1.17 -11.34
N TRP A 99 11.82 -0.68 -12.56
CA TRP A 99 12.83 0.31 -12.93
C TRP A 99 12.22 1.71 -12.87
N MET A 100 12.95 2.66 -12.32
CA MET A 100 12.56 4.06 -12.28
C MET A 100 13.75 4.91 -12.67
N ASP A 101 13.57 5.83 -13.61
CA ASP A 101 14.54 6.91 -13.82
C ASP A 101 14.18 8.14 -12.98
N GLU A 102 15.09 9.11 -12.92
CA GLU A 102 14.92 10.34 -12.13
C GLU A 102 13.66 11.11 -12.56
N ALA A 103 13.38 11.17 -13.87
CA ALA A 103 12.22 11.85 -14.40
C ALA A 103 10.91 11.18 -13.96
N GLN A 104 10.84 9.85 -14.04
CA GLN A 104 9.70 9.07 -13.56
C GLN A 104 9.55 9.17 -12.03
N ARG A 105 10.65 9.13 -11.27
CA ARG A 105 10.61 9.33 -9.81
C ARG A 105 10.05 10.70 -9.44
N GLN A 106 10.51 11.76 -10.10
CA GLN A 106 10.01 13.11 -9.83
C GLN A 106 8.55 13.27 -10.24
N GLN A 107 8.12 12.64 -11.34
CA GLN A 107 6.74 12.65 -11.78
C GLN A 107 5.84 11.88 -10.79
N ASP A 108 6.22 10.67 -10.41
CA ASP A 108 5.48 9.85 -9.43
C ASP A 108 5.43 10.54 -8.07
N ALA A 109 6.52 11.15 -7.61
CA ALA A 109 6.56 11.91 -6.37
C ALA A 109 5.65 13.14 -6.42
N LYS A 110 5.57 13.84 -7.56
CA LYS A 110 4.63 14.95 -7.76
C LYS A 110 3.18 14.47 -7.78
N GLU A 111 2.90 13.34 -8.43
CA GLU A 111 1.57 12.72 -8.46
C GLU A 111 1.14 12.27 -7.06
N GLN A 112 2.04 11.63 -6.32
CA GLN A 112 1.82 11.24 -4.93
C GLN A 112 1.60 12.47 -4.03
N ALA A 113 2.48 13.46 -4.08
CA ALA A 113 2.34 14.67 -3.27
C ALA A 113 1.02 15.41 -3.57
N ARG A 114 0.60 15.42 -4.84
CA ARG A 114 -0.70 15.97 -5.24
C ARG A 114 -1.86 15.15 -4.68
N ALA A 115 -1.80 13.81 -4.75
CA ALA A 115 -2.82 12.94 -4.18
C ALA A 115 -2.92 13.11 -2.66
N GLU A 116 -1.80 13.19 -1.95
CA GLU A 116 -1.73 13.36 -0.50
C GLU A 116 -2.22 14.74 -0.04
N ALA A 117 -1.97 15.80 -0.82
CA ALA A 117 -2.41 17.15 -0.49
C ALA A 117 -3.94 17.30 -0.32
N HIS A 118 -4.71 16.33 -0.81
CA HIS A 118 -6.17 16.34 -0.71
C HIS A 118 -6.74 15.61 0.52
N PHE A 119 -5.92 14.88 1.29
CA PHE A 119 -6.39 14.12 2.45
C PHE A 119 -6.09 14.85 3.77
N ASP A 120 -7.10 14.90 4.65
CA ASP A 120 -6.92 15.36 6.03
C ASP A 120 -6.29 14.25 6.86
N SER A 121 -5.03 14.45 7.27
CA SER A 121 -4.27 13.49 8.10
C SER A 121 -4.69 13.50 9.57
N ARG A 122 -5.52 14.47 10.00
CA ARG A 122 -6.01 14.51 11.39
C ARG A 122 -6.88 13.30 11.68
N ARG A 123 -6.67 12.71 12.85
CA ARG A 123 -7.51 11.61 13.34
C ARG A 123 -8.99 12.02 13.40
N TYR A 124 -9.89 11.08 13.17
CA TYR A 124 -11.33 11.32 13.27
C TYR A 124 -11.74 11.63 14.70
N GLY A 125 -11.12 10.98 15.67
CA GLY A 125 -11.42 11.15 17.08
C GLY A 125 -12.70 10.45 17.53
N ARG A 126 -12.83 10.28 18.84
CA ARG A 126 -13.86 9.44 19.46
C ARG A 126 -15.29 9.91 19.17
N ALA A 127 -15.51 11.23 19.12
CA ALA A 127 -16.84 11.80 18.92
C ALA A 127 -17.43 11.48 17.54
N LEU A 128 -16.61 11.50 16.48
CA LEU A 128 -17.06 11.12 15.14
C LEU A 128 -17.31 9.61 15.08
N ALA A 129 -16.37 8.81 15.60
CA ALA A 129 -16.48 7.36 15.60
C ALA A 129 -17.73 6.86 16.35
N GLN A 130 -18.07 7.48 17.49
CA GLN A 130 -19.29 7.18 18.25
C GLN A 130 -20.56 7.40 17.43
N ARG A 131 -20.64 8.51 16.69
CA ARG A 131 -21.81 8.81 15.84
C ARG A 131 -21.94 7.85 14.68
N VAL A 132 -20.82 7.45 14.08
CA VAL A 132 -20.81 6.43 13.03
C VAL A 132 -21.31 5.10 13.60
N ALA A 133 -20.87 4.71 14.79
CA ALA A 133 -21.37 3.52 15.46
C ALA A 133 -22.88 3.61 15.76
N GLU A 134 -23.38 4.77 16.22
CA GLU A 134 -24.81 5.00 16.46
C GLU A 134 -25.66 4.81 15.19
N LEU A 135 -25.18 5.29 14.04
CA LEU A 135 -25.86 5.04 12.77
C LEU A 135 -25.94 3.55 12.45
N MET A 136 -24.83 2.83 12.63
CA MET A 136 -24.78 1.38 12.38
C MET A 136 -25.66 0.61 13.38
N ASP A 137 -25.74 1.08 14.63
CA ASP A 137 -26.62 0.53 15.67
C ASP A 137 -28.10 0.68 15.31
N ALA A 138 -28.45 1.78 14.65
CA ALA A 138 -29.78 2.03 14.08
C ALA A 138 -30.05 1.26 12.78
N GLY A 139 -29.12 0.39 12.34
CA GLY A 139 -29.25 -0.43 11.14
C GLY A 139 -28.77 0.24 9.85
N ALA A 140 -28.06 1.36 9.93
CA ALA A 140 -27.49 1.98 8.74
C ALA A 140 -26.33 1.16 8.17
N ASP A 141 -26.40 0.89 6.87
CA ASP A 141 -25.26 0.42 6.07
C ASP A 141 -24.60 1.64 5.41
N LEU A 142 -23.33 1.88 5.75
CA LEU A 142 -22.57 2.98 5.18
C LEU A 142 -21.71 2.44 4.06
N SER A 143 -22.14 2.66 2.83
CA SER A 143 -21.43 2.18 1.64
C SER A 143 -21.01 3.31 0.70
N LEU A 144 -19.94 3.04 -0.06
CA LEU A 144 -19.38 3.85 -1.13
C LEU A 144 -19.07 2.93 -2.31
N THR A 145 -19.63 3.23 -3.48
CA THR A 145 -19.34 2.47 -4.70
C THR A 145 -17.87 2.62 -5.09
N VAL A 146 -17.19 1.49 -5.24
CA VAL A 146 -15.79 1.40 -5.69
C VAL A 146 -15.77 1.06 -7.18
N ASP A 147 -16.57 0.07 -7.59
CA ASP A 147 -16.79 -0.27 -8.99
C ASP A 147 -18.29 -0.37 -9.28
N PRO A 148 -18.88 0.59 -10.03
CA PRO A 148 -20.29 0.55 -10.38
C PRO A 148 -20.65 -0.54 -11.39
N ARG A 149 -19.70 -1.01 -12.21
CA ARG A 149 -19.94 -2.06 -13.22
C ARG A 149 -20.00 -3.43 -12.56
N GLU A 150 -19.15 -3.65 -11.56
CA GLU A 150 -19.13 -4.90 -10.79
C GLU A 150 -20.05 -4.87 -9.58
N GLY A 151 -20.68 -3.71 -9.29
CA GLY A 151 -21.58 -3.54 -8.15
C GLY A 151 -20.87 -3.69 -6.81
N VAL A 152 -19.58 -3.33 -6.75
CA VAL A 152 -18.73 -3.46 -5.57
C VAL A 152 -18.73 -2.15 -4.81
N SER A 153 -19.09 -2.23 -3.54
CA SER A 153 -19.04 -1.09 -2.62
C SER A 153 -18.14 -1.38 -1.44
N ARG A 154 -17.36 -0.39 -1.02
CA ARG A 154 -16.74 -0.40 0.30
C ARG A 154 -17.79 -0.06 1.33
N ALA A 155 -17.84 -0.82 2.42
CA ALA A 155 -18.90 -0.70 3.40
C ALA A 155 -18.39 -0.75 4.85
N LEU A 156 -19.11 -0.04 5.72
CA LEU A 156 -19.15 -0.24 7.16
C LEU A 156 -20.54 -0.71 7.51
N TRP A 157 -20.66 -1.89 8.13
CA TRP A 157 -21.95 -2.44 8.55
C TRP A 157 -21.85 -3.13 9.91
N ARG A 158 -23.01 -3.29 10.55
CA ARG A 158 -23.17 -4.14 11.71
C ARG A 158 -23.91 -5.40 11.28
N SER A 159 -23.30 -6.56 11.53
CA SER A 159 -23.88 -7.87 11.25
C SER A 159 -24.98 -8.21 12.26
N GLY A 160 -25.86 -9.15 11.92
CA GLY A 160 -26.99 -9.54 12.76
C GLY A 160 -26.60 -10.18 14.10
N ASP A 161 -25.37 -10.69 14.21
CA ASP A 161 -24.75 -11.19 15.43
C ASP A 161 -24.21 -10.07 16.35
N GLY A 162 -24.31 -8.81 15.92
CA GLY A 162 -23.85 -7.63 16.64
C GLY A 162 -22.41 -7.21 16.34
N THR A 163 -21.68 -7.95 15.49
CA THR A 163 -20.30 -7.66 15.08
C THR A 163 -20.27 -6.47 14.12
N TYR A 164 -19.31 -5.56 14.29
CA TYR A 164 -19.08 -4.46 13.33
C TYR A 164 -18.05 -4.92 12.30
N ALA A 165 -18.18 -4.48 11.06
CA ALA A 165 -17.28 -4.87 10.00
C ALA A 165 -16.94 -3.71 9.06
N HIS A 166 -15.72 -3.74 8.56
CA HIS A 166 -15.21 -2.92 7.46
C HIS A 166 -14.74 -3.84 6.34
N GLY A 167 -15.15 -3.56 5.10
CA GLY A 167 -14.76 -4.39 3.96
C GLY A 167 -15.54 -4.07 2.70
N LEU A 168 -15.80 -5.10 1.90
CA LEU A 168 -16.51 -4.99 0.63
C LEU A 168 -17.89 -5.62 0.73
N ARG A 169 -18.87 -5.00 0.06
CA ARG A 169 -20.20 -5.52 -0.20
C ARG A 169 -20.45 -5.54 -1.70
N TYR A 170 -21.09 -6.62 -2.14
CA TYR A 170 -21.43 -6.86 -3.53
C TYR A 170 -22.94 -6.71 -3.70
N ILE A 171 -23.37 -6.20 -4.85
CA ILE A 171 -24.80 -6.02 -5.15
C ILE A 171 -25.59 -7.35 -5.14
N GLN A 172 -24.88 -8.47 -5.30
CA GLN A 172 -25.43 -9.83 -5.25
C GLN A 172 -25.74 -10.32 -3.82
N GLY A 173 -25.41 -9.52 -2.80
CA GLY A 173 -25.69 -9.81 -1.39
C GLY A 173 -24.49 -10.37 -0.62
N ASP A 174 -23.40 -10.72 -1.31
CA ASP A 174 -22.18 -11.18 -0.67
C ASP A 174 -21.46 -10.04 0.06
N ALA A 175 -20.84 -10.38 1.19
CA ALA A 175 -20.04 -9.46 2.00
C ALA A 175 -18.71 -10.11 2.37
N HIS A 176 -17.62 -9.37 2.15
CA HIS A 176 -16.27 -9.76 2.54
C HIS A 176 -15.73 -8.76 3.54
N ALA A 177 -15.82 -9.13 4.82
CA ALA A 177 -15.20 -8.37 5.89
C ALA A 177 -13.68 -8.50 5.79
N LYS A 178 -13.00 -7.35 5.67
CA LYS A 178 -11.54 -7.28 5.78
C LYS A 178 -11.11 -7.14 7.22
N GLN A 179 -11.94 -6.45 8.01
CA GLN A 179 -11.75 -6.31 9.43
C GLN A 179 -13.11 -6.43 10.12
N THR A 180 -13.14 -7.20 11.21
CA THR A 180 -14.29 -7.33 12.09
C THR A 180 -13.93 -6.85 13.49
N PHE A 181 -14.91 -6.33 14.19
CA PHE A 181 -14.79 -5.82 15.56
C PHE A 181 -15.86 -6.47 16.40
N ALA A 182 -15.44 -7.20 17.44
CA ALA A 182 -16.33 -7.99 18.28
C ALA A 182 -17.25 -7.11 19.13
N SER A 183 -16.90 -5.84 19.31
CA SER A 183 -17.68 -4.89 20.08
C SER A 183 -17.73 -3.51 19.45
N ARG A 184 -18.75 -2.75 19.87
CA ARG A 184 -18.91 -1.33 19.56
C ARG A 184 -17.69 -0.51 19.97
N GLU A 185 -17.11 -0.82 21.12
CA GLU A 185 -15.98 -0.07 21.65
C GLU A 185 -14.70 -0.31 20.86
N GLU A 186 -14.47 -1.55 20.40
CA GLU A 186 -13.38 -1.87 19.49
C GLU A 186 -13.49 -1.12 18.16
N PHE A 187 -14.69 -1.13 17.57
CA PHE A 187 -14.96 -0.37 16.34
C PHE A 187 -14.73 1.12 16.53
N ILE A 188 -15.24 1.71 17.61
CA ILE A 188 -15.07 3.14 17.92
C ILE A 188 -13.59 3.47 18.09
N ARG A 189 -12.83 2.65 18.83
CA ARG A 189 -11.40 2.85 19.04
C ARG A 189 -10.66 2.82 17.70
N TRP A 190 -10.90 1.80 16.88
CA TRP A 190 -10.30 1.68 15.56
C TRP A 190 -10.60 2.91 14.69
N LEU A 191 -11.87 3.27 14.53
CA LEU A 191 -12.26 4.37 13.65
C LEU A 191 -11.75 5.72 14.16
N ALA A 192 -11.70 5.92 15.48
CA ALA A 192 -11.18 7.15 16.07
C ALA A 192 -9.70 7.40 15.75
N GLU A 193 -8.93 6.34 15.53
CA GLU A 193 -7.50 6.39 15.18
C GLU A 193 -7.27 6.60 13.68
N GLN A 194 -8.28 6.36 12.85
CA GLN A 194 -8.19 6.59 11.40
C GLN A 194 -8.26 8.08 11.04
N SER A 195 -7.83 8.40 9.82
CA SER A 195 -7.94 9.70 9.16
C SER A 195 -8.46 9.52 7.72
N ASP A 196 -8.68 10.62 6.99
CA ASP A 196 -9.03 10.54 5.56
C ASP A 196 -7.88 9.84 4.81
N GLU A 197 -6.66 10.18 5.16
CA GLU A 197 -5.44 9.62 4.59
C GLU A 197 -5.29 8.12 4.91
N SER A 198 -5.44 7.71 6.17
CA SER A 198 -5.24 6.30 6.54
C SER A 198 -6.27 5.39 5.88
N LEU A 199 -7.54 5.83 5.76
CA LEU A 199 -8.56 5.07 5.04
C LEU A 199 -8.37 5.10 3.52
N ALA A 200 -7.80 6.18 2.96
CA ALA A 200 -7.46 6.25 1.54
C ALA A 200 -6.35 5.26 1.15
N LYS A 201 -5.36 5.11 2.03
CA LYS A 201 -4.16 4.27 1.81
C LYS A 201 -4.37 2.80 2.19
N LEU A 202 -5.39 2.48 3.00
CA LEU A 202 -5.58 1.17 3.61
C LEU A 202 -5.57 -0.01 2.61
N GLU A 203 -6.08 0.20 1.39
CA GLU A 203 -6.20 -0.86 0.37
C GLU A 203 -5.02 -0.94 -0.60
N HIS A 204 -4.43 0.21 -0.90
CA HIS A 204 -3.41 0.33 -1.92
C HIS A 204 -2.25 1.16 -1.39
N PRO A 205 -1.55 0.73 -0.33
CA PRO A 205 -0.52 1.54 0.32
C PRO A 205 0.61 1.94 -0.64
N ASP A 206 0.78 1.19 -1.73
CA ASP A 206 1.85 1.37 -2.71
C ASP A 206 1.37 2.04 -4.03
N ASP A 207 0.07 2.34 -4.19
CA ASP A 207 -0.48 2.93 -5.42
C ASP A 207 -1.29 4.21 -5.15
N SER A 208 -0.61 5.34 -5.25
CA SER A 208 -1.18 6.68 -5.00
C SER A 208 -2.27 7.10 -5.98
N ARG A 209 -2.33 6.48 -7.18
CA ARG A 209 -3.36 6.76 -8.19
C ARG A 209 -4.72 6.21 -7.78
N MET A 210 -4.71 5.20 -6.90
CA MET A 210 -5.91 4.55 -6.37
C MET A 210 -6.38 5.19 -5.05
N TRP A 211 -5.60 6.08 -4.44
CA TRP A 211 -5.98 6.74 -3.20
C TRP A 211 -7.19 7.66 -3.41
N GLY A 212 -8.17 7.55 -2.51
CA GLY A 212 -9.39 8.37 -2.53
C GLY A 212 -10.51 7.85 -3.42
N LEU A 213 -10.28 6.83 -4.26
CA LEU A 213 -11.36 6.15 -4.97
C LEU A 213 -12.18 5.30 -4.00
N GLY A 214 -13.48 5.64 -3.87
CA GLY A 214 -14.42 4.87 -3.04
C GLY A 214 -14.05 4.81 -1.55
N THR A 215 -13.37 5.83 -1.02
CA THR A 215 -12.89 5.88 0.37
C THR A 215 -13.80 6.72 1.27
N PHE A 216 -14.00 6.25 2.51
CA PHE A 216 -14.63 7.05 3.55
C PHE A 216 -13.74 8.21 3.96
N ASN A 217 -14.32 9.40 4.02
CA ASN A 217 -13.66 10.60 4.51
C ASN A 217 -14.59 11.38 5.45
N ARG A 218 -14.02 12.39 6.11
CA ARG A 218 -14.74 13.25 7.05
C ARG A 218 -15.98 13.89 6.42
N ALA A 219 -15.90 14.31 5.16
CA ALA A 219 -17.03 14.88 4.43
C ALA A 219 -18.17 13.86 4.21
N TYR A 220 -17.85 12.60 3.94
CA TYR A 220 -18.83 11.52 3.87
C TYR A 220 -19.51 11.31 5.23
N PHE A 221 -18.72 11.17 6.30
CA PHE A 221 -19.28 10.96 7.63
C PHE A 221 -20.10 12.16 8.10
N ALA A 222 -19.67 13.38 7.80
CA ALA A 222 -20.40 14.62 8.03
C ALA A 222 -21.81 14.58 7.40
N ARG A 223 -21.91 14.19 6.12
CA ARG A 223 -23.19 14.03 5.42
C ARG A 223 -24.08 12.97 6.06
N LYS A 224 -23.51 11.83 6.48
CA LYS A 224 -24.27 10.71 7.07
C LYS A 224 -24.69 10.96 8.52
N THR A 225 -23.86 11.65 9.29
CA THR A 225 -24.10 11.95 10.72
C THR A 225 -24.81 13.29 10.95
N GLY A 226 -25.12 14.04 9.89
CA GLY A 226 -25.92 15.27 9.97
C GLY A 226 -25.18 16.52 10.49
N ARG A 227 -23.83 16.54 10.50
CA ARG A 227 -23.05 17.75 10.82
C ARG A 227 -22.30 18.22 9.58
N ARG A 228 -22.50 19.48 9.16
CA ARG A 228 -21.49 20.19 8.36
C ARG A 228 -20.31 20.49 9.29
N SER A 229 -19.13 19.98 8.92
CA SER A 229 -17.84 20.32 9.54
C SER A 229 -17.50 21.78 9.31
#